data_AF-A0AAJ5WUY6-F1
#
_entry.id   AF-A0AAJ5WUY6-F1
#
_cell.length_a   1.000
_cell.length_b   1.000
_cell.length_c   1.000
_cell.angle_alpha   90.00
_cell.angle_beta   90.00
_cell.angle_gamma   90.00
#
_symmetry.space_group_name_H-M   'P 1'
#
loop_
_entity.id
_entity.type
_entity.pdbx_description
1 polymer ?
#
loop_
_entity_poly.entity_id
_entity_poly.type
_entity_poly.pdbx_seq_one_letter_code
_entity_poly.pdbx_strand_id
1 'polypeptide(L)'
;MKTPNRDLLVLVKDDHLTEKAMENELEQLNQLLFEFETVDNFCVAHEVFDLNKYRILHDAKLIRKLIGEPELTPFVFICNKN
;
A
#
# COMPACT_ATOMS: atom_id res chain seq x y z
N MET A 1 11.23 -9.44 4.33
CA MET A 1 9.79 -9.28 4.06
C MET A 1 9.06 -10.37 4.83
N LYS A 2 8.23 -9.98 5.81
CA LYS A 2 7.36 -10.93 6.53
C LYS A 2 6.29 -11.43 5.56
N THR A 3 5.96 -12.70 5.66
CA THR A 3 5.09 -13.42 4.72
C THR A 3 3.70 -12.75 4.69
N PRO A 4 3.25 -12.19 3.55
CA PRO A 4 1.96 -11.48 3.46
C PRO A 4 0.77 -12.38 3.84
N ASN A 5 0.91 -13.69 3.62
CA ASN A 5 -0.07 -14.70 4.03
C ASN A 5 -0.43 -14.67 5.52
N ARG A 6 0.46 -14.21 6.40
CA ARG A 6 0.22 -14.27 7.85
C ARG A 6 -0.73 -13.17 8.33
N ASP A 7 -0.65 -11.98 7.73
CA ASP A 7 -1.41 -10.81 8.20
C ASP A 7 -2.87 -10.86 7.72
N LEU A 8 -3.10 -11.42 6.54
CA LEU A 8 -4.44 -11.65 5.99
C LEU A 8 -5.22 -12.72 6.79
N LEU A 9 -4.54 -13.76 7.26
CA LEU A 9 -5.13 -14.86 8.05
C LEU A 9 -5.66 -14.42 9.42
N VAL A 10 -5.13 -13.34 9.99
CA VAL A 10 -5.59 -12.80 11.28
C VAL A 10 -6.95 -12.14 11.16
N LEU A 11 -7.30 -11.61 9.97
CA LEU A 11 -8.56 -10.91 9.73
C LEU A 11 -9.76 -11.84 9.49
N VAL A 12 -9.51 -13.10 9.10
CA VAL A 12 -10.55 -14.07 8.67
C VAL A 12 -10.98 -15.02 9.80
N LYS A 13 -10.60 -14.73 11.05
CA LYS A 13 -10.87 -15.61 12.19
C LYS A 13 -12.32 -15.49 12.69
N ASP A 14 -13.29 -15.74 11.82
CA ASP A 14 -14.68 -16.01 12.17
C ASP A 14 -14.90 -17.52 12.21
N ASP A 15 -15.46 -18.03 13.31
CA ASP A 15 -15.64 -19.45 13.67
C ASP A 15 -16.59 -20.25 12.73
N HIS A 16 -16.92 -19.72 11.55
CA HIS A 16 -17.91 -20.27 10.62
C HIS A 16 -17.40 -20.55 9.20
N LEU A 17 -16.13 -20.26 8.90
CA LEU A 17 -15.55 -20.54 7.59
C LEU A 17 -14.82 -21.89 7.58
N THR A 18 -15.25 -22.77 6.67
CA THR A 18 -14.49 -23.99 6.36
C THR A 18 -13.12 -23.59 5.81
N GLU A 19 -12.07 -24.34 6.11
CA GLU A 19 -10.69 -24.08 5.67
C GLU A 19 -10.61 -23.77 4.16
N LYS A 20 -11.35 -24.52 3.34
CA LYS A 20 -11.47 -24.30 1.89
C LYS A 20 -12.10 -22.96 1.50
N ALA A 21 -13.10 -22.49 2.25
CA ALA A 21 -13.73 -21.19 1.99
C ALA A 21 -12.75 -20.06 2.34
N MET A 22 -12.00 -20.22 3.42
CA MET A 22 -10.94 -19.29 3.83
C MET A 22 -9.83 -19.18 2.79
N GLU A 23 -9.37 -20.31 2.24
CA GLU A 23 -8.37 -20.32 1.15
C GLU A 23 -8.86 -19.57 -0.09
N ASN A 24 -10.13 -19.76 -0.47
CA ASN A 24 -10.74 -19.08 -1.62
C ASN A 24 -10.84 -17.56 -1.40
N GLU A 25 -11.27 -17.11 -0.23
CA GLU A 25 -11.30 -15.68 0.11
C GLU A 25 -9.89 -15.07 0.10
N LEU A 26 -8.90 -15.81 0.61
CA LEU A 26 -7.51 -15.37 0.61
C LEU A 26 -6.95 -15.26 -0.82
N GLU A 27 -7.29 -16.20 -1.70
CA GLU A 27 -6.90 -16.16 -3.11
C GLU A 27 -7.51 -14.96 -3.84
N GLN A 28 -8.81 -14.72 -3.64
CA GLN A 28 -9.51 -13.56 -4.23
C GLN A 28 -8.92 -12.24 -3.73
N LEU A 29 -8.63 -12.14 -2.43
CA LEU A 29 -8.04 -10.96 -1.85
C LEU A 29 -6.60 -10.73 -2.35
N ASN A 30 -5.81 -11.79 -2.46
CA ASN A 30 -4.47 -11.70 -3.05
C ASN A 30 -4.53 -11.24 -4.52
N GLN A 31 -5.49 -11.75 -5.30
CA GLN A 31 -5.67 -11.33 -6.69
C GLN A 31 -6.06 -9.85 -6.78
N LEU A 32 -6.99 -9.41 -5.94
CA LEU A 32 -7.38 -8.00 -5.85
C LEU A 32 -6.19 -7.11 -5.47
N LEU A 33 -5.46 -7.47 -4.41
CA LEU A 33 -4.29 -6.69 -3.99
C LEU A 33 -3.20 -6.65 -5.07
N PHE A 34 -2.96 -7.76 -5.76
CA PHE A 34 -2.00 -7.83 -6.85
C PHE A 34 -2.33 -6.86 -7.99
N GLU A 35 -3.61 -6.73 -8.35
CA GLU A 35 -4.05 -5.81 -9.40
C GLU A 35 -4.03 -4.33 -8.97
N PHE A 36 -4.29 -4.07 -7.69
CA PHE A 36 -4.47 -2.69 -7.20
C PHE A 36 -3.24 -2.08 -6.52
N GLU A 37 -2.34 -2.87 -5.92
CA GLU A 37 -1.10 -2.41 -5.27
C GLU A 37 0.02 -2.15 -6.28
N THR A 38 -0.32 -1.48 -7.39
CA THR A 38 0.68 -1.01 -8.36
C THR A 38 1.28 0.32 -7.93
N VAL A 39 2.52 0.56 -8.32
CA VAL A 39 3.19 1.86 -8.10
C VAL A 39 2.41 3.01 -8.74
N ASP A 40 1.75 2.75 -9.87
CA ASP A 40 0.96 3.75 -10.57
C ASP A 40 -0.28 4.14 -9.75
N ASN A 41 -1.02 3.16 -9.22
CA ASN A 41 -2.16 3.43 -8.33
C ASN A 41 -1.70 4.12 -7.04
N PHE A 42 -0.57 3.71 -6.47
CA PHE A 42 0.03 4.36 -5.32
C PHE A 42 0.27 5.85 -5.59
N CYS A 43 0.87 6.20 -6.72
CA CYS A 43 1.19 7.59 -7.08
C CYS A 43 -0.07 8.44 -7.30
N VAL A 44 -1.17 7.83 -7.75
CA VAL A 44 -2.46 8.54 -7.90
C VAL A 44 -3.09 8.82 -6.54
N ALA A 45 -3.10 7.83 -5.65
CA ALA A 45 -3.75 7.90 -4.34
C ALA A 45 -2.99 8.75 -3.31
N HIS A 46 -1.70 8.99 -3.53
CA HIS A 46 -0.85 9.72 -2.59
C HIS A 46 -0.39 11.09 -3.12
N GLU A 47 0.00 11.94 -2.19
CA GLU A 47 0.69 13.20 -2.44
C GLU A 47 1.85 13.35 -1.44
N VAL A 48 2.80 14.21 -1.77
CA VAL A 48 3.98 14.43 -0.92
C VAL A 48 4.03 15.86 -0.42
N PHE A 49 4.04 16.02 0.90
CA PHE A 49 4.29 17.28 1.58
C PHE A 49 5.79 17.42 1.81
N ASP A 50 6.42 18.31 1.07
CA ASP A 50 7.83 18.68 1.22
C ASP A 50 7.89 19.99 2.01
N LEU A 51 7.92 19.89 3.34
CA LEU A 51 7.92 21.06 4.23
C LEU A 51 9.23 21.83 4.19
N ASN A 52 10.34 21.17 3.82
CA ASN A 52 11.62 21.86 3.62
C ASN A 52 11.53 22.89 2.49
N LYS A 53 10.70 22.63 1.48
CA LYS A 53 10.51 23.49 0.31
C LYS A 53 9.13 24.14 0.25
N TYR A 54 8.31 23.98 1.29
CA TYR A 54 6.96 24.52 1.38
C TYR A 54 6.09 24.23 0.15
N ARG A 55 6.10 22.99 -0.32
CA ARG A 55 5.35 22.58 -1.53
C ARG A 55 4.70 21.22 -1.37
N ILE A 56 3.65 21.02 -2.16
CA ILE A 56 2.96 19.74 -2.30
C ILE A 56 3.29 19.18 -3.69
N LEU A 57 3.69 17.91 -3.76
CA LEU A 57 3.98 17.21 -5.00
C LEU A 57 2.85 16.24 -5.30
N HIS A 58 2.29 16.35 -6.51
CA HIS A 58 1.33 15.40 -7.06
C HIS A 58 1.89 14.67 -8.30
N ASP A 59 3.12 14.99 -8.72
CA ASP A 59 3.74 14.41 -9.90
C ASP A 59 4.13 12.95 -9.62
N ALA A 60 3.52 12.02 -10.36
CA ALA A 60 3.72 10.59 -10.19
C ALA A 60 5.19 10.15 -10.39
N LYS A 61 5.97 10.81 -11.27
CA LYS A 61 7.38 10.47 -11.46
C LYS A 61 8.21 10.86 -10.24
N LEU A 62 7.92 12.02 -9.65
CA LEU A 62 8.58 12.47 -8.42
C LEU A 62 8.21 11.57 -7.24
N ILE A 63 6.93 11.25 -7.07
CA ILE A 63 6.46 10.34 -6.02
C ILE A 63 7.10 8.96 -6.18
N ARG A 64 7.09 8.40 -7.40
CA ARG A 64 7.74 7.12 -7.71
C ARG A 64 9.22 7.10 -7.40
N LYS A 65 9.94 8.20 -7.67
CA LYS A 65 11.34 8.31 -7.29
C LYS A 65 11.50 8.29 -5.77
N LEU A 66 10.65 9.05 -5.07
CA LEU A 66 10.72 9.25 -3.62
C LEU A 66 10.45 7.98 -2.82
N ILE A 67 9.51 7.12 -3.27
CA ILE A 67 9.26 5.81 -2.65
C ILE A 67 10.37 4.79 -2.90
N GLY A 68 11.21 5.02 -3.91
CA GLY A 68 12.37 4.18 -4.21
C GLY A 68 13.60 4.52 -3.36
N GLU A 69 13.59 5.66 -2.67
CA GLU A 69 14.66 6.05 -1.77
C GLU A 69 14.60 5.19 -0.49
N PRO A 70 15.75 4.73 0.03
CA PRO A 70 15.79 3.89 1.22
C PRO A 70 15.34 4.61 2.48
N GLU A 71 15.44 5.95 2.50
CA GLU A 71 15.05 6.80 3.61
C GLU A 71 14.49 8.12 3.09
N LEU A 72 13.45 8.63 3.75
CA LEU A 72 12.87 9.93 3.43
C LEU A 72 13.70 11.04 4.07
N THR A 73 13.87 12.14 3.34
CA THR A 73 14.42 13.36 3.93
C THR A 73 13.51 13.81 5.08
N PRO A 74 14.06 14.25 6.23
CA PRO A 74 13.25 14.78 7.34
C PRO A 74 12.26 15.84 6.85
N PHE A 75 11.07 15.85 7.43
CA PHE A 75 9.98 16.77 7.05
C PHE A 75 9.43 16.62 5.63
N VAL A 76 9.69 15.47 4.99
CA VAL A 76 8.99 15.05 3.78
C VAL A 76 8.02 13.92 4.15
N PHE A 77 6.74 14.12 3.88
CA PHE A 77 5.68 13.19 4.23
C PHE A 77 4.94 12.72 2.99
N ILE A 78 4.71 11.42 2.88
CA ILE A 78 3.82 10.84 1.88
C ILE A 78 2.46 10.65 2.56
N CYS A 79 1.42 11.31 2.04
CA CYS A 79 0.08 11.28 2.60
C CYS A 79 -0.89 10.69 1.59
N ASN A 80 -1.82 9.86 2.07
CA ASN A 80 -2.95 9.42 1.28
C ASN A 80 -3.95 10.57 1.12
N LYS A 81 -4.60 10.67 -0.04
CA LYS A 81 -5.58 11.72 -0.34
C LYS A 81 -6.99 11.47 0.24
N ASN A 82 -7.24 10.28 0.81
CA ASN A 82 -8.52 9.89 1.40
C ASN A 82 -8.66 10.30 2.87
#